data_AF-F0Q3T8-F1
#
_entry.id   AF-F0Q3T8-F1
#
_cell.length_a   1.000
_cell.length_b   1.000
_cell.length_c   1.000
_cell.angle_alpha   90.00
_cell.angle_beta   90.00
_cell.angle_gamma   90.00
#
_symmetry.space_group_name_H-M   'P 1'
#
loop_
_entity.id
_entity.type
_entity.pdbx_description
1 polymer ?
#
loop_
_entity_poly.entity_id
_entity_poly.type
_entity_poly.pdbx_seq_one_letter_code
_entity_poly.pdbx_strand_id
1 'polypeptide(L)'
;MLNEDYYFVRALATVWKPDFFEVLTRKVARWELAGITFVSPRSGNLYCPYDGGMDVFCFSLKPSRLEERFRTWMSEHESRL
;
A
#
# COMPACT_ATOMS: atom_id res chain seq x y z
N MET A 1 -21.14 24.84 13.85
CA MET A 1 -20.46 23.68 14.45
C MET A 1 -19.80 22.93 13.30
N LEU A 2 -18.48 22.84 13.30
CA LEU A 2 -17.77 22.00 12.33
C LEU A 2 -18.23 20.56 12.60
N ASN A 3 -18.89 19.93 11.63
CA ASN A 3 -19.13 18.49 11.67
C ASN A 3 -17.75 17.83 11.69
N GLU A 4 -17.32 17.35 12.83
CA GLU A 4 -16.12 16.52 12.90
C GLU A 4 -16.50 15.14 12.33
N ASP A 5 -16.05 14.88 11.10
CA ASP A 5 -16.20 13.56 10.49
C ASP A 5 -15.28 12.59 11.21
N TYR A 6 -15.85 11.76 12.10
CA TYR A 6 -15.13 10.70 12.77
C TYR A 6 -15.06 9.45 11.87
N TYR A 7 -13.84 9.00 11.58
CA TYR A 7 -13.61 7.70 10.96
C TYR A 7 -13.36 6.63 12.03
N PHE A 8 -14.24 5.64 12.11
CA PHE A 8 -14.03 4.45 12.94
C PHE A 8 -13.30 3.37 12.14
N VAL A 9 -12.08 3.05 12.54
CA VAL A 9 -11.28 2.00 11.90
C VAL A 9 -11.52 0.67 12.63
N ARG A 10 -11.77 -0.39 11.84
CA ARG A 10 -11.78 -1.77 12.33
C ARG A 10 -10.74 -2.57 11.54
N ALA A 11 -10.07 -3.48 12.23
CA ALA A 11 -9.07 -4.36 11.62
C ALA A 11 -9.49 -5.83 11.76
N LEU A 12 -9.21 -6.60 10.72
CA LEU A 12 -9.34 -8.05 10.71
C LEU A 12 -8.00 -8.66 10.32
N ALA A 13 -7.37 -9.38 11.24
CA ALA A 13 -6.21 -10.21 10.91
C ALA A 13 -6.71 -11.53 10.29
N THR A 14 -6.21 -11.87 9.09
CA THR A 14 -6.53 -13.12 8.42
C THR A 14 -5.28 -13.70 7.76
N VAL A 15 -5.28 -15.02 7.56
CA VAL A 15 -4.35 -15.68 6.64
C VAL A 15 -4.80 -15.48 5.19
N TRP A 16 -3.88 -15.67 4.25
CA TRP A 16 -4.20 -15.67 2.82
C TRP A 16 -5.26 -16.73 2.53
N LYS A 17 -6.31 -16.33 1.82
CA LYS A 17 -7.37 -17.21 1.34
C LYS A 17 -7.46 -17.03 -0.18
N PRO A 18 -7.67 -18.11 -0.95
CA PRO A 18 -8.02 -17.98 -2.35
C PRO A 18 -9.18 -16.99 -2.52
N ASP A 19 -9.10 -16.16 -3.55
CA ASP A 19 -10.12 -15.23 -4.03
C ASP A 19 -10.56 -14.09 -3.09
N PHE A 20 -10.23 -14.14 -1.79
CA PHE A 20 -10.69 -13.14 -0.82
C PHE A 20 -10.25 -11.71 -1.19
N PHE A 21 -8.95 -11.52 -1.45
CA PHE A 21 -8.41 -10.20 -1.80
C PHE A 21 -8.84 -9.75 -3.19
N GLU A 22 -9.04 -10.68 -4.13
CA GLU A 22 -9.56 -10.36 -5.46
C GLU A 22 -10.99 -9.84 -5.38
N VAL A 23 -11.87 -10.57 -4.69
CA VAL A 23 -13.26 -10.15 -4.49
C VAL A 23 -13.32 -8.78 -3.81
N LEU A 24 -12.51 -8.58 -2.78
CA LEU A 24 -12.46 -7.31 -2.05
C LEU A 24 -11.98 -6.16 -2.94
N THR A 25 -10.95 -6.39 -3.75
CA THR A 25 -10.44 -5.39 -4.71
C THR A 25 -11.48 -5.05 -5.77
N ARG A 26 -12.20 -6.05 -6.31
CA ARG A 26 -13.29 -5.83 -7.28
C ARG A 26 -14.43 -5.00 -6.68
N LYS A 27 -14.78 -5.24 -5.41
CA LYS A 27 -15.80 -4.47 -4.70
C LYS A 27 -15.39 -3.01 -4.51
N VAL A 28 -14.11 -2.77 -4.20
CA VAL A 28 -13.56 -1.41 -4.11
C VAL A 28 -13.59 -0.71 -5.46
N ALA A 29 -13.15 -1.39 -6.53
CA ALA A 29 -13.14 -0.82 -7.88
C ALA A 29 -14.55 -0.44 -8.39
N ARG A 30 -15.58 -1.20 -7.99
CA ARG A 30 -16.99 -0.90 -8.31
C ARG A 30 -17.66 0.09 -7.38
N TRP A 31 -16.91 0.68 -6.44
CA TRP A 31 -17.43 1.57 -5.40
C TRP A 31 -18.49 0.93 -4.48
N GLU A 32 -18.52 -0.40 -4.39
CA GLU A 32 -19.38 -1.13 -3.45
C GLU A 32 -18.82 -1.08 -2.02
N LEU A 33 -17.51 -0.89 -1.88
CA LEU A 33 -16.80 -0.71 -0.62
C LEU A 33 -15.78 0.42 -0.77
N ALA A 34 -15.56 1.19 0.31
CA ALA A 34 -14.59 2.27 0.37
C ALA A 34 -13.82 2.24 1.70
N GLY A 35 -12.68 2.92 1.77
CA GLY A 35 -11.87 2.99 2.99
C GLY A 35 -11.21 1.66 3.39
N ILE A 36 -10.94 0.79 2.42
CA ILE A 36 -10.26 -0.48 2.63
C ILE A 36 -8.74 -0.28 2.49
N THR A 37 -7.97 -0.78 3.47
CA THR A 37 -6.51 -0.82 3.42
C THR A 37 -6.05 -2.25 3.70
N PHE A 38 -5.19 -2.79 2.84
CA PHE A 38 -4.51 -4.06 3.10
C PHE A 38 -3.20 -3.79 3.81
N VAL A 39 -2.98 -4.48 4.93
CA VAL A 39 -1.74 -4.40 5.70
C VAL A 39 -1.03 -5.72 5.58
N SER A 40 0.25 -5.71 5.20
CA SER A 40 1.13 -6.88 5.27
C SER A 40 1.93 -6.81 6.57
N PRO A 41 1.58 -7.58 7.62
CA PRO A 41 2.28 -7.49 8.91
C PRO A 41 3.76 -7.89 8.80
N ARG A 42 4.10 -8.75 7.85
CA ARG A 42 5.48 -9.23 7.64
C ARG A 42 6.40 -8.14 7.10
N SER A 43 5.91 -7.29 6.19
CA SER A 43 6.71 -6.24 5.57
C SER A 43 6.42 -4.83 6.11
N GLY A 44 5.31 -4.67 6.83
CA GLY A 44 4.79 -3.36 7.24
C GLY A 44 4.17 -2.56 6.10
N ASN A 45 4.08 -3.11 4.88
CA ASN A 45 3.50 -2.38 3.75
C ASN A 45 1.98 -2.22 3.91
N LEU A 46 1.48 -1.07 3.47
CA LEU A 46 0.06 -0.75 3.36
C LEU A 46 -0.28 -0.56 1.89
N TYR A 47 -1.42 -1.10 1.47
CA TYR A 47 -1.96 -0.99 0.12
C TYR A 47 -3.38 -0.44 0.20
N CYS A 48 -3.63 0.67 -0.47
CA CYS A 48 -4.93 1.33 -0.50
C CYS A 48 -5.52 1.19 -1.92
N PRO A 49 -6.26 0.10 -2.20
CA PRO A 49 -6.83 -0.13 -3.53
C PRO A 49 -7.88 0.93 -3.90
N TYR A 50 -7.97 1.21 -5.19
CA TYR A 50 -9.01 2.02 -5.82
C TYR A 50 -9.26 1.48 -7.25
N ASP A 51 -10.21 2.06 -8.00
CA ASP A 51 -10.46 1.62 -9.38
C ASP A 51 -9.24 1.86 -10.28
N GLY A 52 -8.75 0.80 -10.91
CA GLY A 52 -7.59 0.85 -11.79
C GLY A 52 -6.22 0.86 -11.10
N GLY A 53 -6.12 0.78 -9.76
CA GLY A 53 -4.82 0.78 -9.09
C GLY A 53 -4.84 0.69 -7.57
N MET A 54 -3.71 1.04 -6.95
CA MET A 54 -3.58 1.16 -5.51
C MET A 54 -2.44 2.12 -5.14
N ASP A 55 -2.65 2.91 -4.09
CA ASP A 55 -1.54 3.62 -3.44
C ASP A 55 -0.81 2.64 -2.53
N VAL A 56 0.52 2.74 -2.49
CA VAL A 56 1.35 1.83 -1.70
C VAL A 56 2.25 2.62 -0.75
N PHE A 57 2.08 2.37 0.55
CA PHE A 57 2.97 2.88 1.58
C PHE A 57 3.88 1.75 2.03
N CYS A 58 5.13 1.80 1.63
CA CYS A 58 6.14 0.81 2.02
C CYS A 58 7.05 1.43 3.08
N PHE A 59 7.43 0.63 4.08
CA PHE A 59 8.66 0.94 4.82
C PHE A 59 9.83 0.69 3.87
N SER A 60 10.39 1.77 3.31
CA SER A 60 11.63 1.66 2.54
C SER A 60 12.82 1.66 3.50
N LEU A 61 13.86 0.91 3.12
CA LEU A 61 15.18 1.13 3.69
C LEU A 61 15.61 2.56 3.36
N LYS A 62 16.40 3.19 4.24
CA LYS A 62 17.00 4.51 3.95
C LYS A 62 17.58 4.51 2.53
N PRO A 63 17.38 5.58 1.73
CA PRO A 63 17.88 5.63 0.36
C PRO A 63 19.34 5.18 0.22
N SER A 64 20.21 5.57 1.16
CA SER A 64 21.62 5.15 1.19
C SER A 64 21.84 3.62 1.25
N ARG A 65 20.97 2.87 1.93
CA ARG A 65 21.01 1.40 1.98
C ARG A 65 20.55 0.77 0.67
N LEU A 66 19.63 1.44 -0.04
CA LEU A 66 19.17 1.02 -1.35
C LEU A 66 20.22 1.33 -2.42
N GLU A 67 20.85 2.50 -2.37
CA GLU A 67 21.96 2.88 -3.26
C GLU A 67 23.13 1.90 -3.17
N GLU A 68 23.50 1.46 -1.96
CA GLU A 68 24.54 0.44 -1.79
C GLU A 68 24.16 -0.88 -2.47
N ARG A 69 22.91 -1.33 -2.26
CA ARG A 69 22.41 -2.60 -2.81
C ARG A 69 22.24 -2.58 -4.33
N PHE A 70 21.83 -1.45 -4.89
CA PHE A 70 21.48 -1.32 -6.31
C PHE A 70 22.48 -0.48 -7.11
N ARG A 71 23.67 -0.22 -6.56
CA ARG A 71 24.71 0.62 -7.19
C ARG A 71 25.01 0.27 -8.64
N THR A 72 24.98 -1.02 -8.98
CA THR A 72 25.27 -1.52 -10.33
C THR A 72 24.15 -1.28 -11.34
N TRP A 73 22.95 -0.94 -10.88
CA TRP A 73 21.79 -0.60 -11.72
C TRP A 73 21.60 0.91 -11.87
N MET A 74 22.28 1.70 -11.04
CA MET A 74 22.20 3.16 -11.08
C MET A 74 23.05 3.70 -12.22
N SER A 75 22.59 4.78 -12.86
CA SER A 75 23.39 5.47 -13.87
C SER A 75 24.60 6.14 -13.21
N GLU A 76 25.66 6.34 -13.98
CA GLU A 76 26.87 7.03 -13.51
C GLU A 76 26.68 8.56 -13.39
N HIS A 77 25.51 9.08 -13.78
CA HIS A 77 25.21 10.51 -13.71
C HIS A 77 25.04 10.99 -12.27
N GLU A 78 25.72 12.08 -11.92
CA GLU A 78 25.74 12.62 -10.55
C GLU A 78 24.38 13.07 -10.02
N SER A 79 23.47 13.50 -10.90
CA SER A 79 22.20 14.10 -10.46
C SER A 79 21.22 13.07 -9.90
N ARG A 80 21.32 11.79 -10.29
CA ARG A 80 20.41 10.67 -9.93
C ARG A 80 18.91 10.95 -10.11
N LEU A 81 18.57 12.09 -10.72
CA LEU A 81 17.35 12.59 -11.32
C LEU A 81 17.72 13.65 -12.37
#